data_AF-A0A6P2C8N3-F1
#
_entry.id   AF-A0A6P2C8N3-F1
#
_cell.length_a   1.000
_cell.length_b   1.000
_cell.length_c   1.000
_cell.angle_alpha   90.00
_cell.angle_beta   90.00
_cell.angle_gamma   90.00
#
_symmetry.space_group_name_H-M   'P 1'
#
loop_
_entity.id
_entity.type
_entity.pdbx_description
1 polymer ?
#
loop_
_entity_poly.entity_id
_entity_poly.type
_entity_poly.pdbx_seq_one_letter_code
_entity_poly.pdbx_strand_id
1 'polypeptide(L)'
;MPAERAGPPATADAGSEPTADADDGPDGHDQPADDDGRNTGQPLHEVLLASVPASLLHAAAERLLGPLRDYDTRHNAELMPTLRSFLACDGSWAVCAALMYVHVNTVRYRIGRIEALTGRDLSMLADRVDFFLALRTT
;
A
#
# COMPACT_ATOMS: atom_id res chain seq x y z
N MET A 1 20.09 -30.06 -51.16
CA MET A 1 20.90 -29.89 -49.93
C MET A 1 19.99 -29.26 -48.87
N PRO A 2 19.71 -29.86 -47.71
CA PRO A 2 20.15 -31.15 -47.15
C PRO A 2 19.00 -32.16 -46.96
N ALA A 3 19.39 -33.40 -46.68
CA ALA A 3 18.58 -34.52 -46.24
C ALA A 3 18.74 -34.74 -44.71
N GLU A 4 18.08 -35.79 -44.20
CA GLU A 4 18.35 -36.52 -42.94
C GLU A 4 17.50 -36.08 -41.73
N ARG A 5 16.35 -36.73 -41.46
CA ARG A 5 16.09 -38.02 -40.77
C ARG A 5 16.39 -37.99 -39.25
N ALA A 6 15.32 -38.13 -38.46
CA ALA A 6 15.35 -38.86 -37.18
C ALA A 6 14.04 -39.64 -37.05
N GLY A 7 14.13 -40.96 -36.92
CA GLY A 7 13.00 -41.86 -36.65
C GLY A 7 12.74 -42.04 -35.15
N PRO A 8 11.57 -42.58 -34.75
CA PRO A 8 11.22 -42.94 -33.36
C PRO A 8 11.80 -44.35 -33.04
N PRO A 9 11.76 -44.93 -31.81
CA PRO A 9 10.57 -45.06 -30.96
C PRO A 9 10.77 -45.07 -29.42
N ALA A 10 9.63 -45.18 -28.74
CA ALA A 10 9.42 -45.32 -27.31
C ALA A 10 9.98 -46.61 -26.69
N THR A 11 10.33 -46.56 -25.41
CA THR A 11 10.24 -47.68 -24.47
C THR A 11 9.85 -47.17 -23.08
N ALA A 12 8.71 -47.64 -22.60
CA ALA A 12 8.34 -47.63 -21.19
C ALA A 12 9.16 -48.70 -20.46
N ASP A 13 9.56 -48.43 -19.23
CA ASP A 13 9.88 -49.48 -18.27
C ASP A 13 9.38 -49.08 -16.87
N ALA A 14 8.85 -50.08 -16.19
CA ALA A 14 8.16 -50.03 -14.91
C ALA A 14 9.14 -50.42 -13.79
N GLY A 15 8.92 -49.93 -12.57
CA GLY A 15 9.70 -50.41 -11.42
C GLY A 15 9.41 -49.74 -10.09
N SER A 16 8.44 -50.33 -9.37
CA SER A 16 8.46 -50.63 -7.92
C SER A 16 8.44 -49.52 -6.86
N GLU A 17 7.30 -49.42 -6.15
CA GLU A 17 7.21 -49.15 -4.70
C GLU A 17 7.78 -50.34 -3.87
N PRO A 18 7.70 -50.37 -2.52
CA PRO A 18 8.08 -49.40 -1.47
C PRO A 18 8.97 -50.07 -0.38
N THR A 19 9.62 -49.32 0.51
CA THR A 19 9.96 -49.84 1.85
C THR A 19 9.91 -48.74 2.91
N ALA A 20 9.05 -48.95 3.90
CA ALA A 20 9.03 -48.26 5.17
C ALA A 20 10.30 -48.57 5.97
N ASP A 21 10.76 -47.63 6.78
CA ASP A 21 11.12 -47.94 8.16
C ASP A 21 11.07 -46.68 9.02
N ALA A 22 10.46 -46.87 10.19
CA ALA A 22 10.30 -45.90 11.24
C ALA A 22 11.63 -45.70 11.99
N ASP A 23 11.88 -44.48 12.46
CA ASP A 23 12.72 -44.27 13.63
C ASP A 23 12.03 -43.30 14.59
N ASP A 24 12.14 -43.64 15.87
CA ASP A 24 11.30 -43.26 17.00
C ASP A 24 12.07 -42.31 17.93
N GLY A 25 11.50 -41.13 18.17
CA GLY A 25 11.63 -40.37 19.42
C GLY A 25 12.91 -39.55 19.69
N PRO A 26 12.95 -38.81 20.80
CA PRO A 26 12.33 -37.49 20.88
C PRO A 26 13.31 -36.39 21.35
N ASP A 27 12.78 -35.17 21.47
CA ASP A 27 13.35 -34.03 22.19
C ASP A 27 14.56 -33.32 21.56
N GLY A 28 14.24 -32.50 20.56
CA GLY A 28 14.89 -31.22 20.36
C GLY A 28 13.83 -30.13 20.30
N HIS A 29 13.42 -29.60 21.45
CA HIS A 29 12.93 -28.21 21.49
C HIS A 29 14.13 -27.31 21.16
N ASP A 30 14.51 -27.31 19.89
CA ASP A 30 15.33 -26.26 19.33
C ASP A 30 14.35 -25.11 19.11
N GLN A 31 14.11 -24.36 20.18
CA GLN A 31 13.55 -23.03 20.10
C GLN A 31 14.74 -22.07 19.99
N PRO A 32 15.31 -21.82 18.78
CA PRO A 32 16.20 -20.69 18.63
C PRO A 32 15.32 -19.45 18.51
N ALA A 33 15.46 -18.62 19.53
CA ALA A 33 15.16 -17.20 19.55
C ALA A 33 13.68 -16.81 19.39
N ASP A 34 13.12 -16.36 20.51
CA ASP A 34 12.30 -15.16 20.52
C ASP A 34 13.09 -14.01 19.86
N ASP A 35 13.18 -14.03 18.52
CA ASP A 35 13.64 -12.90 17.72
C ASP A 35 12.48 -11.92 17.63
N ASP A 36 12.26 -11.17 18.71
CA ASP A 36 11.38 -9.99 18.72
C ASP A 36 12.00 -8.82 17.92
N GLY A 37 12.89 -9.11 16.97
CA GLY A 37 13.49 -8.24 15.96
C GLY A 37 12.50 -7.71 14.92
N ARG A 38 11.25 -7.43 15.33
CA ARG A 38 10.23 -6.76 14.51
C ARG A 38 10.57 -5.29 14.29
N ASN A 39 11.65 -4.95 13.58
CA ASN A 39 11.76 -3.59 13.04
C ASN A 39 12.69 -3.35 11.84
N THR A 40 13.15 -4.37 11.13
CA THR A 40 14.14 -4.15 10.04
C THR A 40 13.54 -3.82 8.66
N GLY A 41 12.22 -3.59 8.56
CA GLY A 41 11.60 -3.22 7.28
C GLY A 41 10.35 -2.35 7.33
N GLN A 42 9.84 -1.99 8.52
CA GLN A 42 8.66 -1.14 8.61
C GLN A 42 9.04 0.33 8.40
N PRO A 43 8.33 1.06 7.53
CA PRO A 43 8.60 2.48 7.36
C PRO A 43 8.25 3.23 8.65
N LEU A 44 9.10 4.20 9.04
CA LEU A 44 9.01 4.91 10.32
C LEU A 44 7.60 5.44 10.65
N HIS A 45 6.87 5.94 9.66
CA HIS A 45 5.52 6.47 9.87
C HIS A 45 4.52 5.42 10.35
N GLU A 46 4.67 4.15 9.96
CA GLU A 46 3.80 3.06 10.43
C GLU A 46 4.09 2.70 11.88
N VAL A 47 5.37 2.68 12.27
CA VAL A 47 5.78 2.47 13.67
C VAL A 47 5.24 3.60 14.56
N LEU A 48 5.37 4.86 14.10
CA LEU A 48 4.82 6.01 14.81
C LEU A 48 3.29 5.92 14.95
N LEU A 49 2.57 5.58 13.87
CA LEU A 49 1.12 5.39 13.94
C LEU A 49 0.74 4.27 14.92
N ALA A 50 1.45 3.15 14.92
CA ALA A 50 1.19 2.03 15.84
C ALA A 50 1.41 2.42 17.32
N SER A 51 2.25 3.41 17.60
CA SER A 51 2.51 3.90 18.96
C SER A 51 1.44 4.85 19.51
N VAL A 52 0.57 5.39 18.65
CA VAL A 52 -0.45 6.38 19.04
C VAL A 52 -1.80 5.68 19.26
N PRO A 53 -2.58 6.02 20.30
CA PRO A 53 -3.89 5.42 20.52
C PRO A 53 -4.83 5.61 19.32
N ALA A 54 -5.51 4.53 18.91
CA ALA A 54 -6.39 4.53 17.73
C ALA A 54 -7.50 5.60 17.79
N SER A 55 -8.04 5.88 18.98
CA SER A 55 -9.06 6.92 19.17
C SER A 55 -8.55 8.32 18.85
N LEU A 56 -7.30 8.62 19.19
CA LEU A 56 -6.67 9.91 18.89
C LEU A 56 -6.40 10.05 17.40
N LEU A 57 -5.91 8.98 16.76
CA LEU A 57 -5.69 8.93 15.31
C LEU A 57 -6.99 9.14 14.55
N HIS A 58 -8.04 8.41 14.93
CA HIS A 58 -9.35 8.54 14.30
C HIS A 58 -9.92 9.95 14.47
N ALA A 59 -9.86 10.53 15.68
CA ALA A 59 -10.31 11.91 15.90
C ALA A 59 -9.52 12.94 15.08
N ALA A 60 -8.20 12.76 14.93
CA ALA A 60 -7.38 13.62 14.09
C ALA A 60 -7.72 13.48 12.60
N ALA A 61 -7.93 12.25 12.13
CA ALA A 61 -8.28 11.96 10.76
C ALA A 61 -9.68 12.48 10.40
N GLU A 62 -10.68 12.30 11.26
CA GLU A 62 -12.03 12.86 11.04
C GLU A 62 -12.01 14.39 10.99
N ARG A 63 -11.19 15.05 11.81
CA ARG A 63 -11.07 16.51 11.77
C ARG A 63 -10.48 17.02 10.45
N LEU A 64 -9.57 16.27 9.83
CA LEU A 64 -8.93 16.66 8.56
C LEU A 64 -9.73 16.21 7.33
N LEU A 65 -10.23 14.97 7.34
CA LEU A 65 -10.83 14.31 6.17
C LEU A 65 -12.36 14.39 6.16
N GLY A 66 -12.99 14.60 7.33
CA GLY A 66 -14.45 14.76 7.46
C GLY A 66 -15.01 15.84 6.52
N PRO A 67 -14.47 17.08 6.51
CA PRO A 67 -14.94 18.13 5.60
C PRO A 67 -14.85 17.75 4.11
N LEU A 68 -13.85 16.95 3.73
CA LEU A 68 -13.67 16.50 2.35
C LEU A 68 -14.70 15.43 1.97
N ARG A 69 -14.94 14.46 2.86
CA ARG A 69 -15.97 13.43 2.67
C ARG A 69 -17.35 14.04 2.55
N ASP A 70 -17.69 14.97 3.45
CA ASP A 70 -18.97 15.69 3.42
C ASP A 70 -19.15 16.46 2.11
N TYR A 71 -18.09 17.11 1.62
CA TYR A 71 -18.13 17.84 0.37
C TYR A 71 -18.29 16.89 -0.82
N ASP A 72 -17.57 15.77 -0.84
CA ASP A 72 -17.67 14.75 -1.89
C ASP A 72 -19.06 14.11 -1.94
N THR A 73 -19.65 13.77 -0.80
CA THR A 73 -21.01 13.22 -0.74
C THR A 73 -22.05 14.20 -1.30
N ARG A 74 -21.87 15.51 -1.09
CA ARG A 74 -22.82 16.54 -1.55
C ARG A 74 -22.63 16.93 -3.02
N HIS A 75 -21.40 16.91 -3.53
CA HIS A 75 -21.07 17.50 -4.83
C HIS A 75 -20.45 16.51 -5.83
N ASN A 76 -20.18 15.27 -5.43
CA ASN A 76 -19.48 14.26 -6.22
C ASN A 76 -18.16 14.80 -6.82
N ALA A 77 -17.38 15.49 -6.00
CA ALA A 77 -16.25 16.31 -6.46
C ALA A 77 -14.91 15.56 -6.56
N GLU A 78 -14.85 14.33 -6.04
CA GLU A 78 -13.67 13.46 -5.98
C GLU A 78 -12.45 14.09 -5.30
N LEU A 79 -12.65 14.88 -4.25
CA LEU A 79 -11.58 15.48 -3.46
C LEU A 79 -10.73 14.42 -2.76
N MET A 80 -11.35 13.40 -2.15
CA MET A 80 -10.63 12.33 -1.45
C MET A 80 -9.71 11.52 -2.39
N PRO A 81 -10.18 11.03 -3.55
CA PRO A 81 -9.31 10.42 -4.56
C PRO A 81 -8.20 11.35 -5.04
N THR A 82 -8.52 12.62 -5.30
CA THR A 82 -7.53 13.60 -5.78
C THR A 82 -6.43 13.82 -4.74
N LEU A 83 -6.76 13.93 -3.46
CA LEU A 83 -5.78 14.09 -2.38
C LEU A 83 -4.84 12.88 -2.31
N ARG A 84 -5.38 11.66 -2.37
CA ARG A 84 -4.58 10.42 -2.37
C ARG A 84 -3.60 10.38 -3.55
N SER A 85 -4.10 10.65 -4.76
CA SER A 85 -3.26 10.69 -5.97
C SER A 85 -2.22 11.80 -5.91
N PHE A 86 -2.58 13.00 -5.44
CA PHE A 86 -1.67 14.11 -5.33
C PHE A 86 -0.49 13.82 -4.40
N LEU A 87 -0.76 13.22 -3.23
CA LEU A 87 0.29 12.83 -2.29
C LEU A 87 1.15 11.68 -2.82
N ALA A 88 0.56 10.71 -3.53
CA ALA A 88 1.30 9.64 -4.20
C ALA A 88 2.21 10.16 -5.35
N CYS A 89 1.90 11.32 -5.92
CA CYS A 89 2.70 12.00 -6.93
C CYS A 89 3.63 13.07 -6.35
N ASP A 90 3.99 12.97 -5.07
CA ASP A 90 4.85 13.93 -4.36
C ASP A 90 4.38 15.39 -4.44
N GLY A 91 3.08 15.62 -4.60
CA GLY A 91 2.48 16.94 -4.74
C GLY A 91 2.64 17.56 -6.13
N SER A 92 3.02 16.76 -7.12
CA SER A 92 3.12 17.21 -8.51
C SER A 92 1.75 17.26 -9.18
N TRP A 93 1.30 18.47 -9.49
CA TRP A 93 0.08 18.74 -10.24
C TRP A 93 0.01 18.02 -11.58
N ALA A 94 1.10 18.08 -12.34
CA ALA A 94 1.15 17.54 -13.71
C ALA A 94 1.12 16.00 -13.69
N VAL A 95 1.89 15.37 -12.80
CA VAL A 95 1.92 13.92 -12.67
C VAL A 95 0.59 13.41 -12.13
N CYS A 96 0.01 14.07 -11.13
CA CYS A 96 -1.31 13.73 -10.59
C CYS A 96 -2.40 13.83 -11.67
N ALA A 97 -2.39 14.89 -12.48
CA ALA A 97 -3.36 15.09 -13.56
C ALA A 97 -3.26 13.98 -14.62
N ALA A 98 -2.04 13.62 -15.02
CA ALA A 98 -1.79 12.52 -15.95
C ALA A 98 -2.27 11.17 -15.37
N LEU A 99 -1.97 10.88 -14.10
CA LEU A 99 -2.39 9.65 -13.44
C LEU A 99 -3.91 9.51 -13.33
N MET A 100 -4.61 10.63 -13.07
CA MET A 100 -6.06 10.67 -12.92
C MET A 100 -6.81 10.84 -14.25
N TYR A 101 -6.11 10.97 -15.38
CA TYR A 101 -6.69 11.26 -16.70
C TYR A 101 -7.59 12.51 -16.72
N VAL A 102 -7.18 13.56 -16.00
CA VAL A 102 -7.88 14.86 -15.97
C VAL A 102 -6.94 15.99 -16.38
N HIS A 103 -7.51 17.15 -16.68
CA HIS A 103 -6.71 18.35 -16.95
C HIS A 103 -6.06 18.88 -15.66
N VAL A 104 -4.84 19.42 -15.75
CA VAL A 104 -4.09 19.97 -14.60
C VAL A 104 -4.85 21.05 -13.83
N ASN A 105 -5.67 21.84 -14.53
CA ASN A 105 -6.53 22.85 -13.90
C ASN A 105 -7.59 22.22 -12.99
N THR A 106 -8.10 21.04 -13.32
CA THR A 106 -9.05 20.31 -12.46
C THR A 106 -8.39 19.89 -11.16
N VAL A 107 -7.17 19.35 -11.22
CA VAL A 107 -6.40 19.00 -10.00
C VAL A 107 -6.14 20.26 -9.17
N ARG A 108 -5.69 21.35 -9.80
CA ARG A 108 -5.47 22.65 -9.12
C ARG A 108 -6.72 23.14 -8.41
N TYR A 109 -7.87 23.10 -9.08
CA TYR A 109 -9.14 23.47 -8.49
C TYR A 109 -9.50 22.60 -7.29
N ARG A 110 -9.38 21.27 -7.43
CA ARG A 110 -9.73 20.31 -6.36
C ARG A 110 -8.82 20.46 -5.14
N ILE A 111 -7.51 20.61 -5.33
CA ILE A 111 -6.61 20.87 -4.20
C ILE A 111 -6.88 22.24 -3.56
N GLY A 112 -7.08 23.30 -4.35
CA GLY A 112 -7.45 24.60 -3.77
C GLY A 112 -8.77 24.54 -2.98
N ARG A 113 -9.69 23.66 -3.39
CA ARG A 113 -10.90 23.37 -2.62
C ARG A 113 -10.60 22.64 -1.30
N ILE A 114 -9.70 21.65 -1.34
CA ILE A 114 -9.25 20.93 -0.13
C ILE A 114 -8.62 21.90 0.87
N GLU A 115 -7.72 22.76 0.42
CA GLU A 115 -7.07 23.79 1.23
C GLU A 115 -8.11 24.74 1.85
N ALA A 116 -9.07 25.21 1.05
CA ALA A 116 -10.15 26.07 1.55
C ALA A 116 -11.06 25.41 2.58
N LEU A 117 -11.36 24.11 2.43
CA LEU A 117 -12.23 23.36 3.35
C LEU A 117 -11.54 23.02 4.67
N THR A 118 -10.22 22.86 4.65
CA THR A 118 -9.44 22.35 5.79
C THR A 118 -8.59 23.43 6.47
N GLY A 119 -8.42 24.59 5.83
CA GLY A 119 -7.54 25.66 6.29
C GLY A 119 -6.06 25.30 6.24
N ARG A 120 -5.69 24.31 5.42
CA ARG A 120 -4.31 23.81 5.25
C ARG A 120 -3.71 24.27 3.93
N ASP A 121 -2.39 24.23 3.83
CA ASP A 121 -1.62 24.55 2.63
C ASP A 121 -0.88 23.32 2.13
N LEU A 122 -1.32 22.74 1.01
CA LEU A 122 -0.73 21.53 0.44
C LEU A 122 0.58 21.79 -0.30
N SER A 123 1.07 23.03 -0.35
CA SER A 123 2.46 23.32 -0.69
C SER A 123 3.42 23.07 0.48
N MET A 124 2.91 23.08 1.72
CA MET A 124 3.70 22.86 2.94
C MET A 124 3.84 21.36 3.24
N LEU A 125 5.08 20.91 3.45
CA LEU A 125 5.36 19.51 3.78
C LEU A 125 4.62 19.06 5.05
N ALA A 126 4.59 19.90 6.09
CA ALA A 126 3.94 19.57 7.35
C ALA A 126 2.45 19.22 7.16
N ASP A 127 1.72 20.03 6.40
CA ASP A 127 0.31 19.78 6.11
C ASP A 127 0.12 18.56 5.21
N ARG A 128 1.02 18.32 4.25
CA ARG A 128 1.01 17.09 3.45
C ARG A 128 1.23 15.85 4.30
N VAL A 129 2.11 15.91 5.29
CA VAL A 129 2.36 14.82 6.24
C VAL A 129 1.13 14.58 7.10
N ASP A 130 0.48 15.64 7.61
CA ASP A 130 -0.79 15.53 8.37
C ASP A 130 -1.84 14.75 7.56
N PHE A 131 -2.05 15.10 6.28
CA PHE A 131 -2.99 14.38 5.41
C PHE A 131 -2.54 12.97 5.08
N PHE A 132 -1.25 12.76 4.82
CA PHE A 132 -0.71 11.43 4.54
C PHE A 132 -0.95 10.48 5.71
N LEU A 133 -0.67 10.92 6.94
CA LEU A 133 -0.92 10.14 8.15
C LEU A 133 -2.41 9.91 8.37
N ALA A 134 -3.25 10.94 8.21
CA ALA A 134 -4.70 10.80 8.33
C ALA A 134 -5.25 9.73 7.38
N LEU A 135 -4.80 9.71 6.11
CA LEU A 135 -5.23 8.74 5.10
C LEU A 135 -4.81 7.30 5.39
N ARG A 136 -3.78 7.08 6.21
CA ARG A 136 -3.32 5.74 6.62
C ARG A 136 -4.13 5.17 7.78
N THR A 137 -4.92 5.99 8.46
CA THR A 137 -5.72 5.59 9.64
C THR A 137 -7.16 5.22 9.31
N THR A 138 -7.61 5.47 8.07
CA THR A 138 -8.99 5.33 7.60
C THR A 138 -9.11 4.31 6.49
#